data_AF-A0A496P4B0-F1
#
_entry.id   AF-A0A496P4B0-F1
#
_cell.length_a   1.000
_cell.length_b   1.000
_cell.length_c   1.000
_cell.angle_alpha   90.00
_cell.angle_beta   90.00
_cell.angle_gamma   90.00
#
_symmetry.space_group_name_H-M   'P 1'
#
loop_
_entity.id
_entity.type
_entity.pdbx_description
1 polymer ?
#
loop_
_entity_poly.entity_id
_entity_poly.type
_entity_poly.pdbx_seq_one_letter_code
_entity_poly.pdbx_strand_id
1 'polypeptide(L)'
;MNMNDLEQRFRVFIEKLTERAESLAKETRDAMQEIYDEDTDPYKRSFGNFLMGVKGQFNGIIDKAEDVFKQQIKPYEPSFYESQTPEGELQEKWFRKIHDDFEKWKDKMRDLADSIESHVKEPSAEEKLREIVEEYNAVKDNFHCSQCGAGLEIKELYFISTYITCPYCQTQNTFIPSDKMREYEFVAKDFAEEKTKKEEEFYEKISISNVASEEKFLAYFLWRAAIWKVLADTVPVLAEANKKVFYREMSDMQVYAEFNLDEKPDLYRKIIVKLAQLDGDYLQLAVGMLENFGAKGIPSDEFEKNLSEMKNKCS
;
A
#
# COMPACT_ATOMS: atom_id res chain seq x y z
N MET A 1 -44.13 16.78 23.53
CA MET A 1 -43.46 17.21 22.28
C MET A 1 -43.85 16.19 21.22
N ASN A 2 -44.26 16.63 20.02
CA ASN A 2 -44.63 15.70 18.95
C ASN A 2 -43.35 15.09 18.37
N MET A 3 -43.22 13.75 18.30
CA MET A 3 -42.02 13.07 17.80
C MET A 3 -41.66 13.53 16.37
N ASN A 4 -42.67 13.85 15.55
CA ASN A 4 -42.46 14.37 14.20
C ASN A 4 -41.83 15.78 14.19
N ASP A 5 -42.21 16.64 15.14
CA ASP A 5 -41.61 18.00 15.27
C ASP A 5 -40.15 17.89 15.73
N LEU A 6 -39.87 16.99 16.66
CA LEU A 6 -38.52 16.72 17.15
C LEU A 6 -37.62 16.15 16.04
N GLU A 7 -38.11 15.18 15.27
CA GLU A 7 -37.40 14.62 14.11
C GLU A 7 -37.10 15.72 13.08
N GLN A 8 -38.08 16.56 12.74
CA GLN A 8 -37.88 17.63 11.77
C GLN A 8 -36.83 18.64 12.24
N ARG A 9 -36.85 19.02 13.51
CA ARG A 9 -35.85 19.93 14.10
C ARG A 9 -34.45 19.33 14.08
N PHE A 10 -34.33 18.04 14.39
CA PHE A 10 -33.05 17.34 14.32
C PHE A 10 -32.53 17.24 12.88
N ARG A 11 -33.40 16.93 11.91
CA ARG A 11 -33.04 16.91 10.48
C ARG A 11 -32.50 18.26 10.00
N VAL A 12 -33.20 19.36 10.29
CA VAL A 12 -32.74 20.72 9.92
C VAL A 12 -31.40 21.07 10.58
N PHE A 13 -31.17 20.58 11.81
CA PHE A 13 -29.88 20.77 12.48
C PHE A 13 -28.76 19.98 11.78
N ILE A 14 -29.00 18.72 11.42
CA ILE A 14 -28.07 17.87 10.67
C ILE A 14 -27.77 18.45 9.28
N GLU A 15 -28.78 18.99 8.58
CA GLU A 15 -28.58 19.66 7.29
C GLU A 15 -27.59 20.83 7.40
N LYS A 16 -27.74 21.69 8.42
CA LYS A 16 -26.80 22.81 8.64
C LYS A 16 -25.38 22.34 8.97
N LEU A 17 -25.25 21.24 9.72
CA LEU A 17 -23.93 20.65 9.98
C LEU A 17 -23.33 20.06 8.71
N THR A 18 -24.16 19.48 7.84
CA THR A 18 -23.75 18.96 6.53
C THR A 18 -23.24 20.09 5.64
N GLU A 19 -23.98 21.19 5.52
CA GLU A 19 -23.55 22.38 4.76
C GLU A 19 -22.21 22.92 5.28
N ARG A 20 -22.02 22.95 6.62
CA ARG A 20 -20.76 23.38 7.22
C ARG A 20 -19.61 22.45 6.88
N ALA A 21 -19.83 21.14 6.95
CA ALA A 21 -18.83 20.12 6.60
C ALA A 21 -18.46 20.18 5.11
N GLU A 22 -19.43 20.36 4.23
CA GLU A 22 -19.21 20.51 2.79
C GLU A 22 -18.45 21.80 2.45
N SER A 23 -18.75 22.92 3.13
CA SER A 23 -17.97 24.17 3.00
C SER A 23 -16.53 23.98 3.45
N LEU A 24 -16.31 23.35 4.62
CA LEU A 24 -14.96 23.05 5.12
C LEU A 24 -14.20 22.15 4.14
N ALA A 25 -14.84 21.10 3.62
CA ALA A 25 -14.22 20.22 2.63
C ALA A 25 -13.79 21.00 1.38
N LYS A 26 -14.66 21.88 0.87
CA LYS A 26 -14.36 22.71 -0.30
C LYS A 26 -13.20 23.67 -0.05
N GLU A 27 -13.27 24.45 1.03
CA GLU A 27 -12.21 25.40 1.41
C GLU A 27 -10.87 24.70 1.58
N THR A 28 -10.88 23.52 2.20
CA THR A 28 -9.67 22.73 2.38
C THR A 28 -9.13 22.26 1.03
N ARG A 29 -9.97 21.66 0.16
CA ARG A 29 -9.55 21.20 -1.18
C ARG A 29 -8.95 22.31 -2.03
N ASP A 30 -9.52 23.51 -1.96
CA ASP A 30 -9.05 24.67 -2.74
C ASP A 30 -7.64 25.13 -2.30
N ALA A 31 -7.27 24.96 -1.03
CA ALA A 31 -5.96 25.34 -0.48
C ALA A 31 -4.96 24.18 -0.37
N MET A 32 -5.41 22.94 -0.46
CA MET A 32 -4.63 21.77 -0.04
C MET A 32 -3.37 21.56 -0.88
N GLN A 33 -3.45 21.75 -2.20
CA GLN A 33 -2.31 21.54 -3.09
C GLN A 33 -1.19 22.54 -2.80
N GLU A 34 -1.52 23.82 -2.59
CA GLU A 34 -0.54 24.86 -2.28
C GLU A 34 0.20 24.54 -0.97
N ILE A 35 -0.55 24.16 0.08
CA ILE A 35 0.04 23.76 1.37
C ILE A 35 0.94 22.52 1.22
N TYR A 36 0.53 21.57 0.38
CA TYR A 36 1.35 20.39 0.10
C TYR A 36 2.65 20.75 -0.63
N ASP A 37 2.57 21.60 -1.65
CA ASP A 37 3.71 21.99 -2.48
C ASP A 37 4.72 22.87 -1.71
N GLU A 38 4.24 23.73 -0.80
CA GLU A 38 5.07 24.57 0.08
C GLU A 38 5.83 23.78 1.16
N ASP A 39 5.33 22.60 1.54
CA ASP A 39 5.99 21.75 2.53
C ASP A 39 7.22 21.06 1.92
N THR A 40 8.39 21.69 2.09
CA THR A 40 9.67 21.16 1.61
C THR A 40 10.21 19.98 2.43
N ASP A 41 9.57 19.62 3.55
CA ASP A 41 9.92 18.44 4.31
C ASP A 41 9.65 17.17 3.47
N PRO A 42 10.63 16.25 3.30
CA PRO A 42 10.43 15.01 2.55
C PRO A 42 9.25 14.16 3.05
N TYR A 43 8.98 14.22 4.36
CA TYR A 43 7.87 13.49 5.00
C TYR A 43 6.58 14.30 5.11
N LYS A 44 6.53 15.50 4.50
CA LYS A 44 5.33 16.37 4.46
C LYS A 44 4.69 16.58 5.84
N ARG A 45 5.50 16.74 6.88
CA ARG A 45 5.03 16.78 8.28
C ARG A 45 4.12 17.97 8.58
N SER A 46 4.37 19.12 7.98
CA SER A 46 3.54 20.32 8.18
C SER A 46 2.18 20.12 7.51
N PHE A 47 2.18 19.56 6.31
CA PHE A 47 0.97 19.16 5.60
C PHE A 47 0.17 18.10 6.38
N GLY A 48 0.83 17.07 6.92
CA GLY A 48 0.19 16.05 7.76
C GLY A 48 -0.46 16.65 9.02
N ASN A 49 0.19 17.61 9.67
CA ASN A 49 -0.39 18.34 10.81
C ASN A 49 -1.62 19.16 10.40
N PHE A 50 -1.57 19.82 9.25
CA PHE A 50 -2.71 20.53 8.68
C PHE A 50 -3.90 19.58 8.44
N LEU A 51 -3.67 18.42 7.80
CA LEU A 51 -4.70 17.40 7.59
C LEU A 51 -5.30 16.90 8.90
N MET A 52 -4.48 16.61 9.91
CA MET A 52 -4.99 16.21 11.24
C MET A 52 -5.87 17.30 11.85
N GLY A 53 -5.50 18.57 11.72
CA GLY A 53 -6.31 19.70 12.16
C GLY A 53 -7.67 19.77 11.46
N VAL A 54 -7.70 19.54 10.15
CA VAL A 54 -8.95 19.49 9.35
C VAL A 54 -9.81 18.30 9.76
N LYS A 55 -9.25 17.09 9.83
CA LYS A 55 -9.98 15.88 10.28
C LYS A 55 -10.52 16.07 11.71
N GLY A 56 -9.78 16.76 12.58
CA GLY A 56 -10.25 17.16 13.90
C GLY A 56 -11.50 18.07 13.87
N GLN A 57 -11.59 18.99 12.91
CA GLN A 57 -12.79 19.82 12.74
C GLN A 57 -14.02 19.02 12.28
N PHE A 58 -13.83 18.01 11.42
CA PHE A 58 -14.92 17.08 11.04
C PHE A 58 -15.40 16.27 12.26
N ASN A 59 -14.48 15.76 13.06
CA ASN A 59 -14.84 15.08 14.32
C ASN A 59 -15.62 16.01 15.24
N GLY A 60 -15.22 17.28 15.37
CA GLY A 60 -15.97 18.27 16.15
C GLY A 60 -17.40 18.50 15.63
N ILE A 61 -17.64 18.41 14.32
CA ILE A 61 -18.99 18.49 13.74
C ILE A 61 -19.81 17.25 14.10
N ILE A 62 -19.21 16.06 13.99
CA ILE A 62 -19.85 14.78 14.34
C ILE A 62 -20.18 14.74 15.83
N ASP A 63 -19.23 15.09 16.69
CA ASP A 63 -19.39 15.11 18.16
C ASP A 63 -20.52 16.05 18.58
N LYS A 64 -20.60 17.22 17.97
CA LYS A 64 -21.71 18.16 18.21
C LYS A 64 -23.06 17.56 17.84
N ALA A 65 -23.14 16.81 16.75
CA ALA A 65 -24.36 16.13 16.35
C ALA A 65 -24.74 14.99 17.31
N GLU A 66 -23.74 14.21 17.73
CA GLU A 66 -23.85 13.12 18.68
C GLU A 66 -24.34 13.62 20.05
N ASP A 67 -23.82 14.75 20.54
CA ASP A 67 -24.26 15.36 21.78
C ASP A 67 -25.74 15.78 21.73
N VAL A 68 -26.16 16.41 20.64
CA VAL A 68 -27.57 16.79 20.44
C VAL A 68 -28.45 15.55 20.32
N PHE A 69 -28.01 14.50 19.61
CA PHE A 69 -28.73 13.24 19.51
C PHE A 69 -28.90 12.59 20.89
N LYS A 70 -27.83 12.50 21.69
CA LYS A 70 -27.86 11.97 23.06
C LYS A 70 -28.78 12.75 24.00
N GLN A 71 -28.82 14.07 23.86
CA GLN A 71 -29.63 14.93 24.73
C GLN A 71 -31.10 15.00 24.33
N GLN A 72 -31.39 14.99 23.02
CA GLN A 72 -32.73 15.30 22.50
C GLN A 72 -33.45 14.09 21.92
N ILE A 73 -32.75 13.12 21.33
CA ILE A 73 -33.35 11.95 20.66
C ILE A 73 -33.28 10.70 21.53
N LYS A 74 -32.11 10.39 22.09
CA LYS A 74 -31.87 9.20 22.91
C LYS A 74 -32.83 9.03 24.10
N PRO A 75 -33.31 10.08 24.79
CA PRO A 75 -34.29 9.92 25.87
C PRO A 75 -35.64 9.32 25.43
N TYR A 76 -35.89 9.24 24.12
CA TYR A 76 -37.10 8.63 23.53
C TYR A 76 -36.86 7.20 23.05
N GLU A 77 -35.71 6.59 23.33
CA GLU A 77 -35.47 5.17 23.11
C GLU A 77 -36.43 4.35 23.99
N PRO A 78 -37.34 3.54 23.40
CA PRO A 78 -38.28 2.77 24.20
C PRO A 78 -37.58 1.60 24.90
N SER A 79 -37.95 1.34 26.14
CA SER A 79 -37.55 0.12 26.84
C SER A 79 -38.22 -1.12 26.23
N PHE A 80 -37.67 -2.29 26.54
CA PHE A 80 -38.22 -3.58 26.10
C PHE A 80 -39.69 -3.79 26.51
N TYR A 81 -40.13 -3.23 27.63
CA TYR A 81 -41.52 -3.36 28.09
C TYR A 81 -42.45 -2.38 27.38
N GLU A 82 -41.96 -1.19 27.03
CA GLU A 82 -42.74 -0.18 26.30
C GLU A 82 -43.00 -0.62 24.86
N SER A 83 -42.02 -1.23 24.20
CA SER A 83 -42.15 -1.71 22.81
C SER A 83 -43.19 -2.82 22.59
N GLN A 84 -43.69 -3.47 23.66
CA GLN A 84 -44.75 -4.47 23.57
C GLN A 84 -46.17 -3.86 23.47
N THR A 85 -46.27 -2.53 23.53
CA THR A 85 -47.54 -1.81 23.32
C THR A 85 -47.65 -1.29 21.89
N PRO A 86 -48.85 -1.13 21.32
CA PRO A 86 -49.02 -0.55 19.99
C PRO A 86 -48.37 0.84 19.85
N GLU A 87 -48.45 1.68 20.90
CA GLU A 87 -47.79 2.99 20.93
C GLU A 87 -46.26 2.89 20.98
N GLY A 88 -45.73 1.95 21.78
CA GLY A 88 -44.29 1.72 21.87
C GLY A 88 -43.69 1.10 20.61
N GLU A 89 -44.43 0.27 19.87
CA GLU A 89 -44.01 -0.23 18.56
C GLU A 89 -43.84 0.91 17.54
N LEU A 90 -44.74 1.90 17.56
CA LEU A 90 -44.63 3.10 16.72
C LEU A 90 -43.43 3.96 17.11
N GLN A 91 -43.20 4.14 18.42
CA GLN A 91 -42.05 4.86 18.95
C GLN A 91 -40.72 4.15 18.61
N GLU A 92 -40.68 2.82 18.70
CA GLU A 92 -39.50 2.03 18.34
C GLU A 92 -39.17 2.15 16.85
N LYS A 93 -40.18 2.03 15.98
CA LYS A 93 -39.99 2.24 14.53
C LYS A 93 -39.46 3.63 14.22
N TRP A 94 -40.01 4.65 14.87
CA TRP A 94 -39.54 6.02 14.74
C TRP A 94 -38.08 6.17 15.21
N PHE A 95 -37.75 5.65 16.40
CA PHE A 95 -36.41 5.73 16.99
C PHE A 95 -35.36 5.01 16.13
N ARG A 96 -35.66 3.77 15.70
CA ARG A 96 -34.77 3.01 14.81
C ARG A 96 -34.48 3.78 13.52
N LYS A 97 -35.50 4.36 12.89
CA LYS A 97 -35.33 5.14 11.65
C LYS A 97 -34.42 6.35 11.86
N ILE A 98 -34.67 7.17 12.89
CA ILE A 98 -33.85 8.38 13.12
C ILE A 98 -32.43 8.02 13.55
N HIS A 99 -32.25 6.94 14.31
CA HIS A 99 -30.94 6.40 14.66
C HIS A 99 -30.17 5.93 13.41
N ASP A 100 -30.79 5.10 12.57
CA ASP A 100 -30.16 4.60 11.34
C ASP A 100 -29.81 5.73 10.37
N ASP A 101 -30.68 6.73 10.23
CA ASP A 101 -30.40 7.93 9.41
C ASP A 101 -29.21 8.71 9.99
N PHE A 102 -29.10 8.80 11.31
CA PHE A 102 -28.01 9.50 11.98
C PHE A 102 -26.67 8.76 11.85
N GLU A 103 -26.65 7.43 12.00
CA GLU A 103 -25.44 6.62 11.77
C GLU A 103 -24.95 6.74 10.32
N LYS A 104 -25.85 6.62 9.34
CA LYS A 104 -25.51 6.84 7.92
C LYS A 104 -24.95 8.24 7.67
N TRP A 105 -25.50 9.25 8.34
CA TRP A 105 -24.97 10.60 8.24
C TRP A 105 -23.55 10.70 8.81
N LYS A 106 -23.26 10.06 9.96
CA LYS A 106 -21.90 10.01 10.53
C LYS A 106 -20.92 9.35 9.56
N ASP A 107 -21.32 8.25 8.93
CA ASP A 107 -20.49 7.58 7.93
C ASP A 107 -20.22 8.50 6.74
N LYS A 108 -21.25 9.18 6.20
CA LYS A 108 -21.05 10.20 5.15
C LYS A 108 -20.06 11.30 5.56
N MET A 109 -20.07 11.75 6.82
CA MET A 109 -19.14 12.78 7.29
C MET A 109 -17.70 12.26 7.41
N ARG A 110 -17.52 11.01 7.84
CA ARG A 110 -16.22 10.34 7.87
C ARG A 110 -15.67 10.14 6.46
N ASP A 111 -16.50 9.60 5.57
CA ASP A 111 -16.17 9.44 4.15
C ASP A 111 -15.78 10.78 3.51
N LEU A 112 -16.52 11.85 3.83
CA LEU A 112 -16.19 13.19 3.35
C LEU A 112 -14.82 13.65 3.86
N ALA A 113 -14.52 13.46 5.15
CA ALA A 113 -13.23 13.83 5.75
C ALA A 113 -12.06 13.03 5.18
N ASP A 114 -12.24 11.73 4.96
CA ASP A 114 -11.23 10.84 4.39
C ASP A 114 -11.01 11.12 2.89
N SER A 115 -12.06 11.51 2.16
CA SER A 115 -11.95 11.84 0.74
C SER A 115 -11.11 13.10 0.46
N ILE A 116 -10.92 14.00 1.43
CA ILE A 116 -10.26 15.29 1.18
C ILE A 116 -8.83 15.10 0.68
N GLU A 117 -8.10 14.16 1.28
CA GLU A 117 -6.69 13.87 0.97
C GLU A 117 -6.49 13.36 -0.46
N SER A 118 -7.49 12.67 -1.03
CA SER A 118 -7.43 12.18 -2.42
C SER A 118 -7.41 13.28 -3.49
N HIS A 119 -7.62 14.54 -3.10
CA HIS A 119 -7.54 15.68 -4.02
C HIS A 119 -6.12 16.24 -4.17
N VAL A 120 -5.17 15.80 -3.35
CA VAL A 120 -3.76 16.19 -3.50
C VAL A 120 -3.12 15.38 -4.61
N LYS A 121 -2.45 16.09 -5.51
CA LYS A 121 -1.59 15.48 -6.51
C LYS A 121 -0.21 15.33 -5.90
N GLU A 122 0.03 14.16 -5.33
CA GLU A 122 1.38 13.77 -4.98
C GLU A 122 2.18 13.47 -6.24
N PRO A 123 3.50 13.79 -6.28
CA PRO A 123 4.37 13.32 -7.33
C PRO A 123 4.32 11.79 -7.40
N SER A 124 4.18 11.25 -8.61
CA SER A 124 4.23 9.81 -8.84
C SER A 124 5.58 9.23 -8.41
N ALA A 125 5.62 7.94 -8.10
CA ALA A 125 6.89 7.28 -7.80
C ALA A 125 7.88 7.38 -8.97
N GLU A 126 7.39 7.39 -10.21
CA GLU A 126 8.20 7.64 -11.42
C GLU A 126 8.86 9.02 -11.43
N GLU A 127 8.12 10.07 -11.06
CA GLU A 127 8.66 11.44 -10.98
C GLU A 127 9.70 11.55 -9.87
N LYS A 128 9.42 11.01 -8.68
CA LYS A 128 10.37 10.97 -7.56
C LYS A 128 11.66 10.23 -7.94
N LEU A 129 11.53 9.10 -8.62
CA LEU A 129 12.65 8.29 -9.08
C LEU A 129 13.51 9.06 -10.11
N ARG A 130 12.87 9.75 -11.06
CA ARG A 130 13.56 10.59 -12.03
C ARG A 130 14.37 11.69 -11.35
N GLU A 131 13.78 12.38 -10.37
CA GLU A 131 14.49 13.41 -9.61
C GLU A 131 15.73 12.87 -8.88
N ILE A 132 15.62 11.70 -8.25
CA ILE A 132 16.74 11.01 -7.60
C ILE A 132 17.87 10.72 -8.59
N VAL A 133 17.53 10.21 -9.77
CA VAL A 133 18.51 9.87 -10.82
C VAL A 133 19.14 11.13 -11.43
N GLU A 134 18.37 12.21 -11.62
CA GLU A 134 18.88 13.50 -12.09
C GLU A 134 19.87 14.10 -11.08
N GLU A 135 19.53 14.09 -9.79
CA GLU A 135 20.42 14.56 -8.74
C GLU A 135 21.71 13.74 -8.66
N TYR A 136 21.59 12.41 -8.79
CA TYR A 136 22.75 11.51 -8.85
C TYR A 136 23.66 11.86 -10.03
N ASN A 137 23.08 12.04 -11.22
CA ASN A 137 23.84 12.40 -12.42
C ASN A 137 24.53 13.77 -12.31
N ALA A 138 23.97 14.71 -11.53
CA ALA A 138 24.59 16.01 -11.29
C ALA A 138 25.82 15.93 -10.36
N VAL A 139 25.87 14.96 -9.45
CA VAL A 139 26.96 14.85 -8.46
C VAL A 139 28.02 13.81 -8.79
N LYS A 140 27.69 12.76 -9.55
CA LYS A 140 28.58 11.59 -9.78
C LYS A 140 29.94 11.95 -10.38
N ASP A 141 29.98 12.98 -11.24
CA ASP A 141 31.20 13.42 -11.94
C ASP A 141 31.92 14.57 -11.22
N ASN A 142 31.32 15.10 -10.14
CA ASN A 142 31.83 16.25 -9.38
C ASN A 142 32.43 15.87 -8.01
N PHE A 143 32.56 14.57 -7.72
CA PHE A 143 33.15 14.09 -6.48
C PHE A 143 34.68 14.05 -6.56
N HIS A 144 35.37 14.68 -5.61
CA HIS A 144 36.83 14.85 -5.63
C HIS A 144 37.47 14.36 -4.34
N CYS A 145 38.70 13.87 -4.44
CA CYS A 145 39.48 13.48 -3.28
C CYS A 145 39.83 14.70 -2.43
N SER A 146 39.51 14.63 -1.13
CA SER A 146 39.79 15.67 -0.14
C SER A 146 41.28 16.00 0.05
N GLN A 147 42.19 15.08 -0.30
CA GLN A 147 43.63 15.24 -0.09
C GLN A 147 44.38 15.69 -1.35
N CYS A 148 44.19 14.99 -2.48
CA CYS A 148 44.95 15.28 -3.70
C CYS A 148 44.14 16.02 -4.77
N GLY A 149 42.84 16.26 -4.56
CA GLY A 149 41.96 16.93 -5.52
C GLY A 149 41.64 16.11 -6.78
N ALA A 150 42.09 14.86 -6.89
CA ALA A 150 41.76 14.01 -8.03
C ALA A 150 40.26 13.69 -8.08
N GLY A 151 39.68 13.68 -9.28
CA GLY A 151 38.31 13.22 -9.50
C GLY A 151 38.13 11.77 -9.07
N LEU A 152 37.03 11.49 -8.39
CA LEU A 152 36.66 10.16 -7.91
C LEU A 152 35.38 9.71 -8.61
N GLU A 153 35.43 8.53 -9.22
CA GLU A 153 34.29 7.94 -9.89
C GLU A 153 33.30 7.35 -8.88
N ILE A 154 32.04 7.76 -8.97
CA ILE A 154 30.92 7.11 -8.28
C ILE A 154 30.35 6.05 -9.24
N LYS A 155 30.55 4.77 -8.93
CA LYS A 155 30.24 3.64 -9.83
C LYS A 155 28.75 3.37 -10.00
N GLU A 156 27.97 3.71 -8.98
CA GLU A 156 26.54 3.41 -8.89
C GLU A 156 25.86 4.40 -7.93
N LEU A 157 24.53 4.44 -7.96
CA LEU A 157 23.75 5.27 -7.05
C LEU A 157 23.79 4.69 -5.64
N TYR A 158 24.62 5.28 -4.78
CA TYR A 158 24.66 4.96 -3.36
C TYR A 158 23.53 5.68 -2.61
N PHE A 159 22.71 4.93 -1.89
CA PHE A 159 21.64 5.44 -1.01
C PHE A 159 22.02 5.38 0.48
N ILE A 160 23.22 4.89 0.80
CA ILE A 160 23.85 4.97 2.12
C ILE A 160 25.20 5.68 2.03
N SER A 161 25.74 6.11 3.16
CA SER A 161 27.10 6.65 3.19
C SER A 161 28.12 5.57 2.82
N THR A 162 28.91 5.83 1.78
CA THR A 162 29.83 4.86 1.19
C THR A 162 31.25 5.39 1.18
N TYR A 163 32.20 4.54 1.56
CA TYR A 163 33.62 4.87 1.48
C TYR A 163 34.18 4.63 0.09
N ILE A 164 34.92 5.62 -0.42
CA ILE A 164 35.52 5.63 -1.75
C ILE A 164 37.02 5.92 -1.61
N THR A 165 37.83 4.89 -1.88
CA THR A 165 39.28 5.00 -1.83
C THR A 165 39.81 5.69 -3.08
N CYS A 166 40.61 6.74 -2.89
CA CYS A 166 41.26 7.43 -4.00
C CYS A 166 42.33 6.54 -4.65
N PRO A 167 42.26 6.29 -5.97
CA PRO A 167 43.24 5.43 -6.64
C PRO A 167 44.65 6.06 -6.67
N TYR A 168 44.76 7.39 -6.59
CA TYR A 168 46.03 8.11 -6.71
C TYR A 168 46.80 8.19 -5.38
N CYS A 169 46.14 8.61 -4.29
CA CYS A 169 46.80 8.84 -3.00
C CYS A 169 46.35 7.90 -1.88
N GLN A 170 45.47 6.93 -2.18
CA GLN A 170 44.93 5.94 -1.24
C GLN A 170 44.14 6.52 -0.05
N THR A 171 43.83 7.82 -0.08
CA THR A 171 42.96 8.44 0.92
C THR A 171 41.54 7.88 0.80
N GLN A 172 40.95 7.53 1.94
CA GLN A 172 39.54 7.14 2.03
C GLN A 172 38.66 8.40 2.11
N ASN A 173 37.74 8.55 1.15
CA ASN A 173 36.75 9.63 1.12
C ASN A 173 35.38 9.04 1.43
N THR A 174 34.44 9.85 1.88
CA THR A 174 33.07 9.41 2.18
C THR A 174 32.12 10.13 1.24
N PHE A 175 31.41 9.37 0.41
CA PHE A 175 30.27 9.86 -0.32
C PHE A 175 29.05 9.85 0.62
N ILE A 176 28.39 11.00 0.76
CA ILE A 176 27.21 11.17 1.59
C ILE A 176 26.05 11.45 0.65
N PRO A 177 25.09 10.50 0.49
CA PRO A 177 23.94 10.75 -0.36
C PRO A 177 23.04 11.84 0.23
N SER A 178 22.32 12.52 -0.65
CA SER A 178 21.25 13.44 -0.28
C SER A 178 20.06 12.71 0.33
N ASP A 179 19.14 13.46 0.93
CA ASP A 179 17.93 12.88 1.52
C ASP A 179 17.09 12.16 0.46
N LYS A 180 16.95 12.71 -0.74
CA LYS A 180 16.27 12.05 -1.87
C LYS A 180 16.97 10.74 -2.27
N MET A 181 18.29 10.74 -2.40
CA MET A 181 19.03 9.52 -2.75
C MET A 181 18.88 8.42 -1.69
N ARG A 182 18.74 8.77 -0.40
CA ARG A 182 18.49 7.79 0.67
C ARG A 182 17.13 7.11 0.54
N GLU A 183 16.18 7.75 -0.13
CA GLU A 183 14.83 7.21 -0.36
C GLU A 183 14.75 6.30 -1.59
N TYR A 184 15.83 6.17 -2.37
CA TYR A 184 15.84 5.46 -3.65
C TYR A 184 15.27 4.04 -3.59
N GLU A 185 15.61 3.26 -2.56
CA GLU A 185 15.06 1.91 -2.38
C GLU A 185 13.55 1.91 -2.19
N PHE A 186 13.03 2.82 -1.37
CA PHE A 186 11.60 2.92 -1.08
C PHE A 186 10.82 3.41 -2.30
N VAL A 187 11.29 4.48 -2.94
CA VAL A 187 10.66 5.04 -4.15
C VAL A 187 10.68 4.02 -5.30
N ALA A 188 11.76 3.25 -5.47
CA ALA A 188 11.80 2.21 -6.48
C ALA A 188 10.79 1.08 -6.23
N LYS A 189 10.51 0.78 -4.96
CA LYS A 189 9.46 -0.18 -4.58
C LYS A 189 8.08 0.34 -4.90
N ASP A 190 7.77 1.58 -4.51
CA ASP A 190 6.49 2.22 -4.84
C ASP A 190 6.28 2.26 -6.36
N PHE A 191 7.35 2.59 -7.11
CA PHE A 191 7.34 2.57 -8.57
C PHE A 191 7.05 1.17 -9.14
N ALA A 192 7.66 0.12 -8.57
CA ALA A 192 7.41 -1.25 -8.99
C ALA A 192 5.95 -1.68 -8.71
N GLU A 193 5.39 -1.29 -7.56
CA GLU A 193 3.98 -1.53 -7.22
C GLU A 193 3.04 -0.80 -8.19
N GLU A 194 3.28 0.49 -8.46
CA GLU A 194 2.52 1.27 -9.44
C GLU A 194 2.55 0.63 -10.85
N LYS A 195 3.73 0.19 -11.31
CA LYS A 195 3.89 -0.43 -12.64
C LYS A 195 3.23 -1.80 -12.75
N THR A 196 3.09 -2.52 -11.64
CA THR A 196 2.58 -3.91 -11.62
C THR A 196 1.16 -4.03 -11.05
N LYS A 197 0.45 -2.90 -10.96
CA LYS A 197 -0.92 -2.83 -10.47
C LYS A 197 -1.88 -3.75 -11.23
N LYS A 198 -1.67 -3.97 -12.54
CA LYS A 198 -2.53 -4.86 -13.33
C LYS A 198 -2.38 -6.32 -12.91
N GLU A 199 -1.17 -6.73 -12.60
CA GLU A 199 -0.84 -8.06 -12.10
C GLU A 199 -1.41 -8.26 -10.69
N GLU A 200 -1.36 -7.22 -9.84
CA GLU A 200 -2.01 -7.20 -8.53
C GLU A 200 -3.52 -7.38 -8.67
N GLU A 201 -4.20 -6.52 -9.43
CA GLU A 201 -5.65 -6.57 -9.66
C GLU A 201 -6.08 -7.94 -10.25
N PHE A 202 -5.26 -8.52 -11.11
CA PHE A 202 -5.47 -9.87 -11.63
C PHE A 202 -5.39 -10.93 -10.53
N TYR A 203 -4.35 -10.89 -9.69
CA TYR A 203 -4.22 -11.79 -8.55
C TYR A 203 -5.39 -11.64 -7.57
N GLU A 204 -5.75 -10.41 -7.18
CA GLU A 204 -6.86 -10.15 -6.26
C GLU A 204 -8.16 -10.76 -6.77
N LYS A 205 -8.49 -10.51 -8.04
CA LYS A 205 -9.67 -11.10 -8.69
C LYS A 205 -9.64 -12.63 -8.67
N ILE A 206 -8.48 -13.23 -8.95
CA ILE A 206 -8.29 -14.68 -8.96
C ILE A 206 -8.37 -15.26 -7.53
N SER A 207 -7.87 -14.54 -6.52
CA SER A 207 -7.81 -15.01 -5.13
C SER A 207 -9.19 -15.23 -4.51
N ILE A 208 -10.15 -14.35 -4.82
CA ILE A 208 -11.54 -14.42 -4.35
C ILE A 208 -12.44 -15.28 -5.25
N SER A 209 -11.96 -15.66 -6.42
CA SER A 209 -12.72 -16.47 -7.38
C SER A 209 -12.63 -17.96 -7.05
N ASN A 210 -13.66 -18.71 -7.43
CA ASN A 210 -13.66 -20.17 -7.33
C ASN A 210 -12.84 -20.80 -8.47
N VAL A 211 -11.53 -20.62 -8.43
CA VAL A 211 -10.57 -21.23 -9.36
C VAL A 211 -9.66 -22.24 -8.64
N ALA A 212 -8.98 -23.08 -9.40
CA ALA A 212 -8.05 -24.07 -8.86
C ALA A 212 -6.86 -23.40 -8.14
N SER A 213 -6.41 -23.98 -7.03
CA SER A 213 -5.36 -23.38 -6.20
C SER A 213 -4.04 -23.20 -6.95
N GLU A 214 -3.68 -24.09 -7.89
CA GLU A 214 -2.49 -23.92 -8.73
C GLU A 214 -2.55 -22.63 -9.59
N GLU A 215 -3.73 -22.19 -10.02
CA GLU A 215 -3.90 -20.93 -10.77
C GLU A 215 -3.74 -19.72 -9.85
N LYS A 216 -4.24 -19.80 -8.61
CA LYS A 216 -4.05 -18.74 -7.61
C LYS A 216 -2.58 -18.60 -7.23
N PHE A 217 -1.89 -19.72 -7.05
CA PHE A 217 -0.45 -19.74 -6.80
C PHE A 217 0.31 -19.09 -7.96
N LEU A 218 -0.02 -19.48 -9.20
CA LEU A 218 0.61 -18.89 -10.39
C LEU A 218 0.34 -17.38 -10.50
N ALA A 219 -0.89 -16.93 -10.27
CA ALA A 219 -1.23 -15.51 -10.31
C ALA A 219 -0.43 -14.70 -9.27
N TYR A 220 -0.31 -15.22 -8.05
CA TYR A 220 0.53 -14.60 -7.01
C TYR A 220 2.00 -14.58 -7.41
N PHE A 221 2.53 -15.71 -7.88
CA PHE A 221 3.91 -15.81 -8.36
C PHE A 221 4.20 -14.76 -9.44
N LEU A 222 3.33 -14.64 -10.45
CA LEU A 222 3.50 -13.72 -11.57
C LEU A 222 3.51 -12.26 -11.12
N TRP A 223 2.61 -11.90 -10.19
CA TRP A 223 2.60 -10.56 -9.62
C TRP A 223 3.88 -10.24 -8.85
N ARG A 224 4.31 -11.12 -7.94
CA ARG A 224 5.55 -10.90 -7.17
C ARG A 224 6.79 -10.94 -8.05
N ALA A 225 6.81 -11.78 -9.08
CA ALA A 225 7.90 -11.84 -10.06
C ALA A 225 7.98 -10.56 -10.90
N ALA A 226 6.84 -9.97 -11.27
CA ALA A 226 6.79 -8.69 -11.97
C ALA A 226 7.36 -7.56 -11.10
N ILE A 227 6.99 -7.49 -9.82
CA ILE A 227 7.57 -6.51 -8.88
C ILE A 227 9.08 -6.67 -8.81
N TRP A 228 9.57 -7.91 -8.60
CA TRP A 228 11.01 -8.17 -8.57
C TRP A 228 11.69 -7.73 -9.85
N LYS A 229 11.08 -7.99 -11.02
CA LYS A 229 11.66 -7.64 -12.31
C LYS A 229 11.82 -6.13 -12.48
N VAL A 230 10.78 -5.35 -12.16
CA VAL A 230 10.86 -3.88 -12.20
C VAL A 230 11.93 -3.37 -11.25
N LEU A 231 12.01 -3.94 -10.03
CA LEU A 231 13.05 -3.58 -9.06
C LEU A 231 14.46 -3.92 -9.53
N ALA A 232 14.66 -5.10 -10.11
CA ALA A 232 15.97 -5.54 -10.60
C ALA A 232 16.46 -4.66 -11.76
N ASP A 233 15.55 -4.20 -12.62
CA ASP A 233 15.86 -3.29 -13.72
C ASP A 233 16.07 -1.85 -13.23
N THR A 234 15.36 -1.42 -12.18
CA THR A 234 15.40 -0.05 -11.65
C THR A 234 16.57 0.18 -10.70
N VAL A 235 16.85 -0.78 -9.81
CA VAL A 235 17.90 -0.72 -8.79
C VAL A 235 18.75 -2.00 -8.85
N PRO A 236 19.61 -2.17 -9.87
CA PRO A 236 20.33 -3.43 -10.10
C PRO A 236 21.20 -3.88 -8.94
N VAL A 237 21.77 -2.93 -8.17
CA VAL A 237 22.58 -3.22 -6.98
C VAL A 237 21.81 -4.00 -5.89
N LEU A 238 20.47 -3.87 -5.87
CA LEU A 238 19.60 -4.59 -4.94
C LEU A 238 18.92 -5.81 -5.57
N ALA A 239 19.16 -6.14 -6.84
CA ALA A 239 18.46 -7.23 -7.54
C ALA A 239 18.52 -8.56 -6.78
N GLU A 240 19.69 -8.94 -6.24
CA GLU A 240 19.86 -10.17 -5.46
C GLU A 240 19.25 -10.10 -4.06
N ALA A 241 19.26 -8.92 -3.42
CA ALA A 241 18.57 -8.74 -2.15
C ALA A 241 17.04 -8.87 -2.34
N ASN A 242 16.50 -8.23 -3.37
CA ASN A 242 15.09 -8.28 -3.74
C ASN A 242 14.67 -9.69 -4.19
N LYS A 243 15.56 -10.45 -4.83
CA LYS A 243 15.32 -11.85 -5.19
C LYS A 243 15.09 -12.72 -3.95
N LYS A 244 15.85 -12.50 -2.87
CA LYS A 244 15.65 -13.18 -1.59
C LYS A 244 14.33 -12.78 -0.93
N VAL A 245 13.94 -11.52 -1.03
CA VAL A 245 12.63 -11.04 -0.56
C VAL A 245 11.51 -11.77 -1.29
N PHE A 246 11.58 -11.86 -2.62
CA PHE A 246 10.64 -12.63 -3.44
C PHE A 246 10.54 -14.09 -2.96
N TYR A 247 11.67 -14.78 -2.75
CA TYR A 247 11.64 -16.18 -2.28
C TYR A 247 11.03 -16.34 -0.90
N ARG A 248 11.27 -15.39 0.02
CA ARG A 248 10.64 -15.39 1.35
C ARG A 248 9.12 -15.27 1.21
N GLU A 249 8.63 -14.33 0.42
CA GLU A 249 7.18 -14.13 0.21
C GLU A 249 6.51 -15.36 -0.40
N MET A 250 7.17 -15.98 -1.38
CA MET A 250 6.69 -17.25 -1.94
C MET A 250 6.67 -18.37 -0.89
N SER A 251 7.65 -18.40 0.02
CA SER A 251 7.68 -19.37 1.12
C SER A 251 6.57 -19.11 2.14
N ASP A 252 6.31 -17.85 2.48
CA ASP A 252 5.24 -17.46 3.42
C ASP A 252 3.86 -17.89 2.89
N MET A 253 3.68 -17.91 1.57
CA MET A 253 2.46 -18.41 0.93
C MET A 253 2.17 -19.88 1.29
N GLN A 254 3.19 -20.71 1.56
CA GLN A 254 2.99 -22.12 1.91
C GLN A 254 2.41 -22.34 3.30
N VAL A 255 2.48 -21.32 4.18
CA VAL A 255 1.95 -21.40 5.54
C VAL A 255 0.42 -21.46 5.52
N TYR A 256 -0.22 -20.93 4.48
CA TYR A 256 -1.66 -21.02 4.33
C TYR A 256 -2.09 -22.46 4.07
N ALA A 257 -3.13 -22.92 4.77
CA ALA A 257 -3.65 -24.28 4.63
C ALA A 257 -4.02 -24.65 3.19
N GLU A 258 -4.40 -23.68 2.35
CA GLU A 258 -4.63 -23.88 0.92
C GLU A 258 -3.38 -24.42 0.20
N PHE A 259 -2.19 -23.94 0.57
CA PHE A 259 -0.90 -24.19 -0.06
C PHE A 259 0.09 -24.96 0.82
N ASN A 260 -0.38 -25.75 1.79
CA ASN A 260 0.50 -26.66 2.53
C ASN A 260 1.00 -27.78 1.60
N LEU A 261 2.12 -27.53 0.91
CA LEU A 261 2.65 -28.39 -0.15
C LEU A 261 3.16 -29.73 0.40
N ASP A 262 3.67 -29.75 1.64
CA ASP A 262 4.12 -30.96 2.32
C ASP A 262 3.00 -31.99 2.48
N GLU A 263 1.76 -31.54 2.70
CA GLU A 263 0.56 -32.39 2.79
C GLU A 263 -0.17 -32.57 1.45
N LYS A 264 0.20 -31.79 0.43
CA LYS A 264 -0.48 -31.73 -0.88
C LYS A 264 0.50 -31.86 -2.06
N PRO A 265 1.26 -32.97 -2.17
CA PRO A 265 2.26 -33.13 -3.22
C PRO A 265 1.66 -33.10 -4.64
N ASP A 266 0.41 -33.51 -4.83
CA ASP A 266 -0.26 -33.44 -6.14
C ASP A 266 -0.56 -32.01 -6.58
N LEU A 267 -0.91 -31.12 -5.64
CA LEU A 267 -1.02 -29.69 -5.92
C LEU A 267 0.34 -29.13 -6.31
N TYR A 268 1.39 -29.53 -5.60
CA TYR A 268 2.75 -29.07 -5.89
C TYR A 268 3.23 -29.51 -7.28
N ARG A 269 2.95 -30.74 -7.70
CA ARG A 269 3.21 -31.20 -9.08
C ARG A 269 2.53 -30.31 -10.13
N LYS A 270 1.26 -29.96 -9.93
CA LYS A 270 0.53 -29.08 -10.85
C LYS A 270 1.13 -27.68 -10.91
N ILE A 271 1.55 -27.14 -9.77
CA ILE A 271 2.26 -25.85 -9.69
C ILE A 271 3.57 -25.93 -10.48
N ILE A 272 4.38 -26.97 -10.29
CA ILE A 272 5.64 -27.15 -11.04
C ILE A 272 5.36 -27.19 -12.56
N VAL A 273 4.35 -27.94 -13.00
CA VAL A 273 3.97 -28.01 -14.42
C VAL A 273 3.60 -26.62 -14.97
N LYS A 274 2.88 -25.80 -14.21
CA LYS A 274 2.52 -24.43 -14.61
C LYS A 274 3.75 -23.53 -14.68
N LEU A 275 4.63 -23.59 -13.67
CA LEU A 275 5.86 -22.81 -13.63
C LEU A 275 6.84 -23.19 -14.76
N ALA A 276 6.86 -24.46 -15.17
CA ALA A 276 7.69 -24.94 -16.28
C ALA A 276 7.27 -24.43 -17.67
N GLN A 277 6.13 -23.74 -17.76
CA GLN A 277 5.65 -23.06 -18.97
C GLN A 277 6.08 -21.59 -19.04
N LEU A 278 6.71 -21.06 -17.99
CA LEU A 278 7.27 -19.72 -17.98
C LEU A 278 8.58 -19.69 -18.78
N ASP A 279 9.00 -18.49 -19.15
CA ASP A 279 10.23 -18.24 -19.92
C ASP A 279 11.07 -17.12 -19.27
N GLY A 280 12.34 -17.03 -19.70
CA GLY A 280 13.26 -15.95 -19.32
C GLY A 280 13.46 -15.81 -17.81
N ASP A 281 13.50 -14.55 -17.33
CA ASP A 281 13.74 -14.21 -15.93
C ASP A 281 12.72 -14.89 -14.98
N TYR A 282 11.49 -15.09 -15.44
CA TYR A 282 10.41 -15.65 -14.60
C TYR A 282 10.60 -17.16 -14.42
N LEU A 283 11.09 -17.86 -15.45
CA LEU A 283 11.48 -19.26 -15.32
C LEU A 283 12.69 -19.40 -14.38
N GLN A 284 13.67 -18.50 -14.48
CA GLN A 284 14.83 -18.51 -13.57
C GLN A 284 14.42 -18.28 -12.12
N LEU A 285 13.49 -17.35 -11.87
CA LEU A 285 12.90 -17.16 -10.55
C LEU A 285 12.17 -18.42 -10.07
N ALA A 286 11.37 -19.04 -10.93
CA ALA A 286 10.64 -20.26 -10.58
C ALA A 286 11.60 -21.40 -10.20
N VAL A 287 12.66 -21.61 -10.97
CA VAL A 287 13.70 -22.60 -10.66
C VAL A 287 14.32 -22.34 -9.29
N GLY A 288 14.78 -21.12 -9.01
CA GLY A 288 15.39 -20.80 -7.72
C GLY A 288 14.39 -20.86 -6.54
N MET A 289 13.12 -20.57 -6.78
CA MET A 289 12.06 -20.75 -5.78
C MET A 289 11.89 -22.24 -5.46
N LEU A 290 11.82 -23.10 -6.47
CA LEU A 290 11.70 -24.55 -6.29
C LEU A 290 12.92 -25.13 -5.56
N GLU A 291 14.14 -24.66 -5.88
CA GLU A 291 15.35 -25.04 -5.12
C GLU A 291 15.25 -24.70 -3.63
N ASN A 292 14.69 -23.54 -3.30
CA ASN A 292 14.48 -23.14 -1.90
C ASN A 292 13.38 -23.94 -1.22
N PHE A 293 12.34 -24.33 -1.95
CA PHE A 293 11.22 -25.11 -1.41
C PHE A 293 11.61 -26.58 -1.19
N GLY A 294 12.42 -27.14 -2.09
CA GLY A 294 12.73 -28.56 -2.12
C GLY A 294 11.52 -29.42 -2.53
N ALA A 295 11.63 -30.73 -2.35
CA ALA A 295 10.68 -31.68 -2.95
C ALA A 295 9.28 -31.72 -2.31
N LYS A 296 9.10 -31.25 -1.06
CA LYS A 296 7.79 -31.08 -0.38
C LYS A 296 6.81 -32.25 -0.58
N GLY A 297 7.22 -33.46 -0.20
CA GLY A 297 6.41 -34.68 -0.31
C GLY A 297 6.38 -35.35 -1.70
N ILE A 298 6.96 -34.73 -2.73
CA ILE A 298 7.24 -35.38 -4.02
C ILE A 298 8.50 -36.27 -3.87
N PRO A 299 8.55 -37.47 -4.49
CA PRO A 299 9.78 -38.26 -4.57
C PRO A 299 10.96 -37.45 -5.13
N SER A 300 12.13 -37.55 -4.49
CA SER A 300 13.28 -36.69 -4.83
C SER A 300 13.76 -36.88 -6.26
N ASP A 301 13.72 -38.10 -6.80
CA ASP A 301 14.08 -38.40 -8.19
C ASP A 301 13.13 -37.75 -9.20
N GLU A 302 11.82 -37.75 -8.90
CA GLU A 302 10.81 -37.06 -9.71
C GLU A 302 11.02 -35.54 -9.68
N PHE A 303 11.22 -34.97 -8.50
CA PHE A 303 11.45 -33.53 -8.32
C PHE A 303 12.72 -33.06 -9.03
N GLU A 304 13.85 -33.74 -8.82
CA GLU A 304 15.14 -33.39 -9.44
C GLU A 304 15.09 -33.50 -10.96
N LYS A 305 14.34 -34.48 -11.50
CA LYS A 305 14.11 -34.57 -12.94
C LYS A 305 13.39 -33.34 -13.48
N ASN A 306 12.25 -32.97 -12.88
CA ASN A 306 11.48 -31.80 -13.31
C ASN A 306 12.28 -30.50 -13.20
N LEU A 307 13.00 -30.33 -12.08
CA LEU A 307 13.86 -29.17 -11.84
C LEU A 307 15.00 -29.08 -12.88
N SER A 308 15.63 -30.21 -13.20
CA SER A 308 16.69 -30.28 -14.21
C SER A 308 16.16 -29.92 -15.61
N GLU A 309 14.97 -30.39 -15.97
CA GLU A 309 14.32 -30.03 -17.24
C GLU A 309 14.05 -28.53 -17.32
N MET A 310 13.60 -27.90 -16.24
CA MET A 310 13.41 -26.44 -16.18
C MET A 310 14.74 -25.68 -16.27
N LYS A 311 15.79 -26.12 -15.56
CA LYS A 311 17.13 -25.53 -15.62
C LYS A 311 17.71 -25.53 -17.05
N ASN A 312 17.50 -26.62 -17.78
CA ASN A 312 17.97 -26.75 -19.16
C ASN A 312 17.28 -25.75 -20.11
N LYS A 313 16.06 -25.32 -19.81
CA LYS A 313 15.36 -24.26 -20.57
C LYS A 313 15.86 -22.85 -20.24
N CYS A 314 16.49 -22.65 -19.08
CA CYS A 314 17.07 -21.37 -18.68
C CYS A 314 18.46 -21.10 -19.30
N SER A 315 19.11 -22.13 -19.85
CA SER A 315 20.48 -22.10 -20.40
C SER A 315 20.49 -21.68 -21.87
#